data_AF-A0A821K860-F1
#
_entry.id   AF-A0A821K860-F1
#
_cell.length_a   1.000
_cell.length_b   1.000
_cell.length_c   1.000
_cell.angle_alpha   90.00
_cell.angle_beta   90.00
_cell.angle_gamma   90.00
#
_symmetry.space_group_name_H-M   'P 1'
#
loop_
_entity.id
_entity.type
_entity.pdbx_description
1 polymer ?
#
loop_
_entity_poly.entity_id
_entity_poly.type
_entity_poly.pdbx_seq_one_letter_code
_entity_poly.pdbx_strand_id
1 'polypeptide(L)'
;MKFADRHQPGTFSAENHFYPEALNKSLCSEVKAFLKLGNELIAQRYCYLHPTTNYNRLCTLMNTRPSLLQLSGTDLLHVTDQNQQKQIILIETNSCPSGQKSMPTDTYVDNDSGYHKFVRLTFLTAVKKAQQSNRLLENGYLAVVYDKNPIENLGYATAMADVFGETVYSVEFHSCDSDPPVKFIDQIMFVRDSNSKWLPIRAAFRYITQTPWLCIPVQSKTLIINPIIACLAGGRNKNIADYAYQVFNKEYEPFGLRIRTPHTIRNVLKSDIPRLIESLGGHAVVKVPYSNAGQGVFTITNKQESEKFMQMPEYYEKYIVQSLVGSSKWIRGNKVLNTKDYYHIGMRPINRKEIFVADLRMQVCGTEIGFQPLAIYGRRAAVPLSDQLGEDDDSWLVLGTNLSCKDGDGKWRTETDRLVVMDSNGWNQLGLTMDDLIDGYVQAVLATTAIDCLAQQLINQK
;
A
#
# COMPACT_ATOMS: atom_id res chain seq x y z
N MET A 1 -25.09 -16.84 -11.93
CA MET A 1 -24.87 -17.09 -10.50
C MET A 1 -23.38 -17.28 -10.29
N LYS A 2 -22.76 -16.55 -9.35
CA LYS A 2 -21.32 -16.66 -9.06
C LYS A 2 -21.08 -17.71 -7.96
N PHE A 3 -19.94 -18.39 -8.03
CA PHE A 3 -19.53 -19.45 -7.09
C PHE A 3 -18.08 -19.27 -6.68
N ALA A 4 -17.70 -19.84 -5.54
CA ALA A 4 -16.32 -19.91 -5.07
C ALA A 4 -15.55 -21.04 -5.78
N ASP A 5 -14.33 -20.74 -6.20
CA ASP A 5 -13.39 -21.72 -6.72
C ASP A 5 -12.68 -22.45 -5.60
N ARG A 6 -12.31 -23.71 -5.84
CA ARG A 6 -11.68 -24.60 -4.86
C ARG A 6 -10.21 -24.83 -5.19
N HIS A 7 -9.33 -24.59 -4.22
CA HIS A 7 -7.88 -24.77 -4.33
C HIS A 7 -7.42 -25.89 -3.41
N GLN A 8 -6.51 -26.74 -3.91
CA GLN A 8 -5.94 -27.87 -3.17
C GLN A 8 -4.44 -27.67 -2.92
N PRO A 9 -3.87 -28.31 -1.88
CA PRO A 9 -2.42 -28.37 -1.72
C PRO A 9 -1.74 -28.95 -2.96
N GLY A 10 -0.56 -28.44 -3.30
CA GLY A 10 0.26 -28.83 -4.44
C GLY A 10 -0.16 -28.22 -5.78
N THR A 11 -1.05 -27.22 -5.79
CA THR A 11 -1.57 -26.62 -7.03
C THR A 11 -0.97 -25.25 -7.38
N PHE A 12 -0.08 -24.71 -6.54
CA PHE A 12 0.58 -23.43 -6.82
C PHE A 12 1.46 -23.51 -8.08
N SER A 13 1.28 -22.55 -8.99
CA SER A 13 2.16 -22.37 -10.16
C SER A 13 2.60 -20.91 -10.26
N ALA A 14 3.91 -20.70 -10.28
CA ALA A 14 4.48 -19.36 -10.39
C ALA A 14 4.03 -18.63 -11.67
N GLU A 15 3.95 -19.35 -12.78
CA GLU A 15 3.54 -18.80 -14.09
C GLU A 15 2.14 -18.16 -14.07
N ASN A 16 1.27 -18.64 -13.17
CA ASN A 16 -0.10 -18.15 -13.03
C ASN A 16 -0.22 -16.96 -12.05
N HIS A 17 0.81 -16.68 -11.26
CA HIS A 17 0.71 -15.81 -10.08
C HIS A 17 1.73 -14.65 -10.07
N PHE A 18 2.58 -14.57 -11.09
CA PHE A 18 3.56 -13.50 -11.26
C PHE A 18 3.48 -12.91 -12.66
N TYR A 19 3.88 -11.64 -12.80
CA TYR A 19 4.04 -11.04 -14.11
C TYR A 19 5.27 -11.62 -14.83
N PRO A 20 5.23 -11.77 -16.17
CA PRO A 20 6.38 -12.23 -16.96
C PRO A 20 7.67 -11.45 -16.68
N GLU A 21 7.54 -10.14 -16.43
CA GLU A 21 8.65 -9.23 -16.10
C GLU A 21 9.29 -9.52 -14.73
N ALA A 22 8.59 -10.21 -13.83
CA ALA A 22 9.12 -10.67 -12.55
C ALA A 22 9.60 -12.13 -12.59
N LEU A 23 8.91 -13.00 -13.35
CA LEU A 23 9.22 -14.44 -13.47
C LEU A 23 10.64 -14.70 -13.99
N ASN A 24 11.04 -13.97 -15.02
CA ASN A 24 12.30 -14.24 -15.73
C ASN A 24 13.50 -13.48 -15.16
N LYS A 25 13.39 -12.98 -13.93
CA LYS A 25 14.39 -12.11 -13.32
C LYS A 25 14.79 -12.56 -11.93
N SER A 26 16.02 -12.28 -11.55
CA SER A 26 16.53 -12.48 -10.20
C SER A 26 16.62 -11.14 -9.47
N LEU A 27 16.49 -11.17 -8.15
CA LEU A 27 16.63 -9.97 -7.34
C LEU A 27 18.06 -9.40 -7.44
N CYS A 28 18.17 -8.08 -7.32
CA CYS A 28 19.46 -7.42 -7.15
C CYS A 28 20.10 -7.80 -5.80
N SER A 29 21.44 -7.94 -5.75
CA SER A 29 22.20 -8.35 -4.56
C SER A 29 21.92 -7.49 -3.33
N GLU A 30 21.79 -6.18 -3.51
CA GLU A 30 21.57 -5.20 -2.45
C GLU A 30 20.17 -5.35 -1.85
N VAL A 31 19.17 -5.62 -2.69
CA VAL A 31 17.81 -5.89 -2.25
C VAL A 31 17.75 -7.22 -1.51
N LYS A 32 18.44 -8.26 -2.00
CA LYS A 32 18.55 -9.55 -1.27
C LYS A 32 19.20 -9.38 0.10
N ALA A 33 20.26 -8.58 0.18
CA ALA A 33 20.95 -8.30 1.44
C ALA A 33 20.01 -7.56 2.40
N PHE A 34 19.32 -6.52 1.92
CA PHE A 34 18.34 -5.76 2.69
C PHE A 34 17.25 -6.65 3.31
N LEU A 35 16.66 -7.55 2.52
CA LEU A 35 15.61 -8.47 2.99
C LEU A 35 16.11 -9.45 4.09
N LYS A 36 17.42 -9.59 4.27
CA LYS A 36 18.05 -10.49 5.26
C LYS A 36 18.63 -9.77 6.50
N LEU A 37 18.70 -8.43 6.52
CA LEU A 37 19.38 -7.68 7.59
C LEU A 37 18.74 -7.86 8.98
N GLY A 38 17.42 -8.05 9.06
CA GLY A 38 16.69 -8.12 10.32
C GLY A 38 16.56 -6.74 11.01
N ASN A 39 15.61 -6.64 11.96
CA ASN A 39 15.23 -5.35 12.54
C ASN A 39 16.35 -4.68 13.34
N GLU A 40 17.19 -5.45 14.05
CA GLU A 40 18.27 -4.91 14.88
C GLU A 40 19.34 -4.17 14.06
N LEU A 41 19.83 -4.78 12.97
CA LEU A 41 20.84 -4.17 12.11
C LEU A 41 20.26 -2.98 11.33
N ILE A 42 19.01 -3.09 10.88
CA ILE A 42 18.30 -1.97 10.24
C ILE A 42 18.18 -0.80 11.21
N ALA A 43 17.71 -1.03 12.44
CA ALA A 43 17.58 0.02 13.44
C ALA A 43 18.92 0.65 13.80
N GLN A 44 19.99 -0.16 13.91
CA GLN A 44 21.34 0.33 14.19
C GLN A 44 21.83 1.24 13.06
N ARG A 45 21.71 0.81 11.80
CA ARG A 45 22.11 1.61 10.65
C ARG A 45 21.28 2.89 10.53
N TYR A 46 19.97 2.81 10.75
CA TYR A 46 19.08 3.96 10.75
C TYR A 46 19.49 4.99 11.81
N CYS A 47 19.72 4.56 13.07
CA CYS A 47 20.11 5.48 14.13
C CYS A 47 21.50 6.08 13.93
N TYR A 48 22.41 5.38 13.22
CA TYR A 48 23.69 5.96 12.82
C TYR A 48 23.54 7.12 11.83
N LEU A 49 22.61 7.00 10.87
CA LEU A 49 22.28 8.05 9.91
C LEU A 49 21.41 9.16 10.52
N HIS A 50 20.67 8.85 11.59
CA HIS A 50 19.76 9.74 12.29
C HIS A 50 20.10 9.76 13.79
N PRO A 51 21.19 10.45 14.22
CA PRO A 51 21.75 10.33 15.57
C PRO A 51 20.81 10.82 16.70
N THR A 52 19.76 11.56 16.36
CA THR A 52 18.71 11.98 17.30
C THR A 52 17.65 10.90 17.56
N THR A 53 17.65 9.81 16.79
CA THR A 53 16.67 8.73 16.91
C THR A 53 16.99 7.83 18.09
N ASN A 54 15.98 7.53 18.90
CA ASN A 54 16.11 6.58 19.99
C ASN A 54 16.06 5.13 19.47
N TYR A 55 17.22 4.46 19.47
CA TYR A 55 17.36 3.06 19.04
C TYR A 55 16.38 2.10 19.72
N ASN A 56 16.26 2.16 21.05
CA ASN A 56 15.41 1.22 21.81
C ASN A 56 13.92 1.39 21.44
N ARG A 57 13.46 2.62 21.25
CA ARG A 57 12.09 2.90 20.81
C ARG A 57 11.85 2.43 19.38
N LEU A 58 12.79 2.63 18.47
CA LEU A 58 12.69 2.13 17.11
C LEU A 58 12.65 0.59 17.08
N CYS A 59 13.55 -0.09 17.79
CA CYS A 59 13.54 -1.55 17.91
C CYS A 59 12.24 -2.07 18.53
N THR A 60 11.69 -1.38 19.53
CA THR A 60 10.39 -1.76 20.12
C THR A 60 9.28 -1.72 19.07
N LEU A 61 9.20 -0.65 18.27
CA LEU A 61 8.21 -0.53 17.19
C LEU A 61 8.39 -1.61 16.13
N MET A 62 9.63 -1.83 15.67
CA MET A 62 9.93 -2.81 14.63
C MET A 62 9.70 -4.25 15.09
N ASN A 63 9.95 -4.56 16.36
CA ASN A 63 9.77 -5.90 16.92
C ASN A 63 8.35 -6.14 17.48
N THR A 64 7.48 -5.12 17.47
CA THR A 64 6.09 -5.27 17.86
C THR A 64 5.25 -5.75 16.68
N ARG A 65 4.60 -6.89 16.84
CA ARG A 65 3.63 -7.38 15.85
C ARG A 65 2.38 -6.48 15.86
N PRO A 66 1.94 -5.92 14.71
CA PRO A 66 0.68 -5.20 14.63
C PRO A 66 -0.50 -6.11 14.95
N SER A 67 -1.51 -5.58 15.63
CA SER A 67 -2.65 -6.37 16.11
C SER A 67 -3.73 -6.54 15.04
N LEU A 68 -4.04 -5.47 14.30
CA LEU A 68 -5.14 -5.38 13.36
C LEU A 68 -4.65 -5.19 11.92
N LEU A 69 -3.65 -4.33 11.67
CA LEU A 69 -3.07 -4.07 10.35
C LEU A 69 -1.83 -4.95 10.11
N GLN A 70 -2.05 -6.24 9.89
CA GLN A 70 -0.99 -7.26 9.78
C GLN A 70 -0.28 -7.30 8.43
N LEU A 71 -0.89 -6.77 7.38
CA LEU A 71 -0.29 -6.58 6.05
C LEU A 71 -0.55 -5.16 5.59
N SER A 72 0.49 -4.41 5.24
CA SER A 72 0.32 -3.07 4.69
C SER A 72 1.27 -2.86 3.52
N GLY A 73 0.88 -1.99 2.60
CA GLY A 73 1.74 -1.53 1.52
C GLY A 73 1.80 -0.02 1.53
N THR A 74 3.01 0.52 1.56
CA THR A 74 3.25 1.96 1.60
C THR A 74 3.77 2.44 0.26
N ASP A 75 3.25 3.58 -0.17
CA ASP A 75 3.73 4.31 -1.34
C ASP A 75 4.70 5.37 -0.89
N LEU A 76 5.95 5.25 -1.35
CA LEU A 76 7.09 6.01 -0.88
C LEU A 76 7.72 6.79 -2.03
N LEU A 77 8.19 8.00 -1.76
CA LEU A 77 8.97 8.81 -2.71
C LEU A 77 10.36 9.07 -2.18
N HIS A 78 11.35 8.96 -3.07
CA HIS A 78 12.71 9.44 -2.83
C HIS A 78 12.81 10.90 -3.25
N VAL A 79 13.03 11.76 -2.26
CA VAL A 79 12.91 13.21 -2.39
C VAL A 79 14.07 13.94 -1.76
N THR A 80 14.20 15.21 -2.10
CA THR A 80 14.98 16.19 -1.34
C THR A 80 14.03 17.16 -0.65
N ASP A 81 14.43 17.69 0.51
CA ASP A 81 13.75 18.81 1.15
C ASP A 81 14.36 20.16 0.72
N GLN A 82 13.87 21.25 1.33
CA GLN A 82 14.41 22.60 1.12
C GLN A 82 15.91 22.76 1.47
N ASN A 83 16.47 21.87 2.29
CA ASN A 83 17.88 21.85 2.66
C ASN A 83 18.71 20.89 1.79
N GLN A 84 18.13 20.36 0.71
CA GLN A 84 18.73 19.38 -0.19
C GLN A 84 19.06 18.04 0.49
N GLN A 85 18.44 17.75 1.64
CA GLN A 85 18.62 16.46 2.31
C GLN A 85 17.76 15.39 1.63
N LYS A 86 18.43 14.34 1.15
CA LYS A 86 17.77 13.16 0.58
C LYS A 86 17.09 12.36 1.67
N GLN A 87 15.87 11.92 1.39
CA GLN A 87 15.08 11.11 2.32
C GLN A 87 13.92 10.41 1.62
N ILE A 88 13.37 9.40 2.28
CA ILE A 88 12.13 8.75 1.89
C ILE A 88 10.93 9.37 2.60
N ILE A 89 9.90 9.76 1.85
CA ILE A 89 8.63 10.22 2.42
C ILE A 89 7.49 9.28 2.06
N LEU A 90 6.47 9.26 2.91
CA LEU A 90 5.25 8.50 2.74
C LEU A 90 4.16 9.33 2.02
N ILE A 91 3.51 8.70 1.04
CA ILE A 91 2.38 9.27 0.31
C ILE A 91 1.06 8.66 0.72
N GLU A 92 1.03 7.33 0.90
CA GLU A 92 -0.15 6.58 1.29
C GLU A 92 0.23 5.23 1.92
N THR A 93 -0.61 4.73 2.84
CA THR A 93 -0.56 3.35 3.35
C THR A 93 -1.85 2.62 3.02
N ASN A 94 -1.73 1.41 2.47
CA ASN A 94 -2.84 0.60 1.98
C ASN A 94 -2.97 -0.69 2.80
N SER A 95 -4.19 -0.99 3.29
CA SER A 95 -4.48 -2.21 4.06
C SER A 95 -4.77 -3.46 3.21
N CYS A 96 -4.84 -3.34 1.89
CA CYS A 96 -4.95 -4.48 0.97
C CYS A 96 -3.97 -4.27 -0.18
N PRO A 97 -2.66 -4.33 0.09
CA PRO A 97 -1.66 -4.03 -0.92
C PRO A 97 -1.51 -5.21 -1.89
N SER A 98 -1.38 -4.92 -3.18
CA SER A 98 -0.79 -5.89 -4.15
C SER A 98 0.69 -5.62 -4.29
N GLY A 99 1.43 -6.62 -4.76
CA GLY A 99 2.86 -6.45 -5.05
C GLY A 99 3.63 -7.74 -5.24
N GLN A 100 3.11 -8.87 -4.75
CA GLN A 100 3.80 -10.15 -4.84
C GLN A 100 3.99 -10.57 -6.29
N LYS A 101 2.97 -10.38 -7.14
CA LYS A 101 3.07 -10.67 -8.58
C LYS A 101 4.15 -9.85 -9.30
N SER A 102 4.65 -8.78 -8.69
CA SER A 102 5.64 -7.86 -9.24
C SER A 102 7.03 -8.02 -8.60
N MET A 103 7.17 -8.88 -7.60
CA MET A 103 8.41 -9.11 -6.87
C MET A 103 9.13 -10.34 -7.44
N PRO A 104 10.32 -10.20 -8.04
CA PRO A 104 11.12 -11.36 -8.45
C PRO A 104 11.48 -12.24 -7.25
N THR A 105 11.68 -13.53 -7.48
CA THR A 105 12.26 -14.46 -6.50
C THR A 105 13.43 -15.21 -7.12
N ASP A 106 14.42 -15.57 -6.29
CA ASP A 106 15.62 -16.28 -6.74
C ASP A 106 15.34 -17.75 -7.04
N THR A 107 14.37 -18.33 -6.34
CA THR A 107 13.88 -19.67 -6.58
C THR A 107 12.36 -19.65 -6.55
N TYR A 108 11.73 -20.24 -7.57
CA TYR A 108 10.29 -20.57 -7.57
C TYR A 108 10.05 -21.98 -7.02
N VAL A 109 11.08 -22.58 -6.41
CA VAL A 109 11.08 -23.93 -5.84
C VAL A 109 10.70 -23.86 -4.35
N ASP A 110 10.10 -24.93 -3.83
CA ASP A 110 9.82 -25.17 -2.40
C ASP A 110 8.95 -24.14 -1.68
N ASN A 111 7.92 -23.60 -2.34
CA ASN A 111 6.95 -22.73 -1.67
C ASN A 111 7.63 -21.52 -0.98
N ASP A 112 8.71 -20.98 -1.56
CA ASP A 112 9.47 -19.83 -1.01
C ASP A 112 9.04 -18.46 -1.58
N SER A 113 7.95 -18.45 -2.35
CA SER A 113 7.36 -17.20 -2.86
C SER A 113 6.96 -16.25 -1.71
N GLY A 114 6.87 -14.95 -1.98
CA GLY A 114 6.39 -14.00 -0.99
C GLY A 114 4.91 -14.21 -0.58
N TYR A 115 4.08 -14.84 -1.43
CA TYR A 115 2.74 -15.34 -1.03
C TYR A 115 2.85 -16.31 0.15
N HIS A 116 3.66 -17.35 -0.02
CA HIS A 116 3.89 -18.37 0.99
C HIS A 116 4.54 -17.82 2.25
N LYS A 117 5.50 -16.89 2.12
CA LYS A 117 6.12 -16.21 3.26
C LYS A 117 5.08 -15.48 4.11
N PHE A 118 4.22 -14.67 3.50
CA PHE A 118 3.13 -14.01 4.22
C PHE A 118 2.18 -15.00 4.90
N VAL A 119 1.73 -16.02 4.17
CA VAL A 119 0.80 -17.00 4.71
C VAL A 119 1.41 -17.72 5.91
N ARG A 120 2.67 -18.15 5.81
CA ARG A 120 3.37 -18.90 6.86
C ARG A 120 3.69 -18.06 8.09
N LEU A 121 4.20 -16.85 7.89
CA LEU A 121 4.73 -16.00 8.97
C LEU A 121 3.67 -15.13 9.64
N THR A 122 2.57 -14.83 8.93
CA THR A 122 1.54 -13.90 9.40
C THR A 122 0.18 -14.56 9.52
N PHE A 123 -0.35 -15.11 8.41
CA PHE A 123 -1.72 -15.62 8.38
C PHE A 123 -1.89 -16.86 9.26
N LEU A 124 -1.00 -17.86 9.11
CA LEU A 124 -0.98 -19.07 9.92
C LEU A 124 -0.80 -18.76 11.41
N THR A 125 0.12 -17.85 11.76
CA THR A 125 0.30 -17.40 13.15
C THR A 125 -0.96 -16.77 13.71
N ALA A 126 -1.68 -15.96 12.93
CA ALA A 126 -2.95 -15.39 13.37
C ALA A 126 -4.02 -16.45 13.60
N VAL A 127 -4.14 -17.44 12.70
CA VAL A 127 -5.08 -18.56 12.84
C VAL A 127 -4.75 -19.40 14.08
N LYS A 128 -3.49 -19.77 14.28
CA LYS A 128 -3.04 -20.54 15.46
C LYS A 128 -3.34 -19.80 16.77
N LYS A 129 -3.05 -18.50 16.84
CA LYS A 129 -3.36 -17.68 18.03
C LYS A 129 -4.86 -17.56 18.29
N ALA A 130 -5.67 -17.41 17.23
CA ALA A 130 -7.13 -17.38 17.37
C ALA A 130 -7.67 -18.73 17.86
N GLN A 131 -7.14 -19.84 17.36
CA GLN A 131 -7.47 -21.20 17.80
C GLN A 131 -7.10 -21.42 19.27
N GLN A 132 -5.88 -21.06 19.69
CA GLN A 132 -5.45 -21.15 21.09
C GLN A 132 -6.30 -20.31 22.05
N SER A 133 -6.91 -19.23 21.55
CA SER A 133 -7.79 -18.35 22.33
C SER A 133 -9.26 -18.75 22.27
N ASN A 134 -9.62 -19.90 21.68
CA ASN A 134 -11.01 -20.32 21.42
C ASN A 134 -11.86 -19.26 20.67
N ARG A 135 -11.22 -18.46 19.81
CA ARG A 135 -11.87 -17.42 18.98
C ARG A 135 -12.13 -17.87 17.54
N LEU A 136 -11.68 -19.06 17.16
CA LEU A 136 -11.83 -19.60 15.82
C LEU A 136 -13.03 -20.55 15.76
N LEU A 137 -13.78 -20.53 14.65
CA LEU A 137 -14.84 -21.50 14.40
C LEU A 137 -14.25 -22.91 14.21
N GLU A 138 -14.75 -23.90 14.97
CA GLU A 138 -14.21 -25.26 14.98
C GLU A 138 -14.30 -25.99 13.62
N ASN A 139 -15.37 -25.77 12.85
CA ASN A 139 -15.67 -26.54 11.62
C ASN A 139 -15.84 -25.65 10.36
N GLY A 140 -15.07 -24.57 10.24
CA GLY A 140 -15.09 -23.70 9.05
C GLY A 140 -13.99 -23.99 8.05
N TYR A 141 -14.09 -23.44 6.85
CA TYR A 141 -13.06 -23.48 5.81
C TYR A 141 -12.20 -22.20 5.80
N LEU A 142 -11.13 -22.22 5.01
CA LEU A 142 -10.34 -21.04 4.70
C LEU A 142 -10.82 -20.41 3.40
N ALA A 143 -10.71 -19.08 3.29
CA ALA A 143 -11.04 -18.38 2.05
C ALA A 143 -10.09 -17.23 1.69
N VAL A 144 -10.03 -16.92 0.39
CA VAL A 144 -9.57 -15.65 -0.15
C VAL A 144 -10.75 -14.94 -0.80
N VAL A 145 -11.11 -13.77 -0.31
CA VAL A 145 -12.20 -12.95 -0.86
C VAL A 145 -11.63 -11.71 -1.53
N TYR A 146 -12.01 -11.41 -2.76
CA TYR A 146 -11.42 -10.30 -3.52
C TYR A 146 -12.39 -9.61 -4.47
N ASP A 147 -12.12 -8.35 -4.83
CA ASP A 147 -12.92 -7.59 -5.81
C ASP A 147 -12.19 -7.27 -7.12
N LYS A 148 -10.89 -7.59 -7.20
CA LYS A 148 -10.05 -7.43 -8.40
C LYS A 148 -8.73 -8.19 -8.24
N ASN A 149 -7.84 -8.07 -9.23
CA ASN A 149 -6.48 -8.65 -9.19
C ASN A 149 -6.47 -10.19 -8.96
N PRO A 150 -7.12 -11.00 -9.81
CA PRO A 150 -7.18 -12.45 -9.62
C PRO A 150 -5.78 -13.08 -9.56
N ILE A 151 -4.81 -12.63 -10.37
CA ILE A 151 -3.42 -13.14 -10.35
C ILE A 151 -2.83 -13.16 -8.92
N GLU A 152 -2.98 -12.05 -8.19
CA GLU A 152 -2.45 -11.91 -6.83
C GLU A 152 -3.25 -12.78 -5.83
N ASN A 153 -4.58 -12.71 -5.93
CA ASN A 153 -5.46 -13.34 -4.95
C ASN A 153 -5.52 -14.86 -5.07
N LEU A 154 -5.47 -15.37 -6.30
CA LEU A 154 -5.33 -16.80 -6.53
C LEU A 154 -3.97 -17.30 -6.07
N GLY A 155 -2.90 -16.51 -6.22
CA GLY A 155 -1.58 -16.83 -5.65
C GLY A 155 -1.59 -16.95 -4.13
N TYR A 156 -2.35 -16.10 -3.43
CA TYR A 156 -2.58 -16.28 -1.98
C TYR A 156 -3.45 -17.51 -1.68
N ALA A 157 -4.47 -17.82 -2.49
CA ALA A 157 -5.36 -18.95 -2.24
C ALA A 157 -4.64 -20.30 -2.35
N THR A 158 -3.83 -20.47 -3.40
CA THR A 158 -3.01 -21.67 -3.60
C THR A 158 -1.90 -21.77 -2.55
N ALA A 159 -1.22 -20.66 -2.22
CA ALA A 159 -0.24 -20.65 -1.14
C ALA A 159 -0.86 -20.95 0.24
N MET A 160 -2.10 -20.52 0.50
CA MET A 160 -2.85 -20.89 1.69
C MET A 160 -3.16 -22.40 1.70
N ALA A 161 -3.57 -22.98 0.58
CA ALA A 161 -3.83 -24.42 0.51
C ALA A 161 -2.55 -25.22 0.81
N ASP A 162 -1.42 -24.81 0.24
CA ASP A 162 -0.11 -25.44 0.45
C ASP A 162 0.36 -25.36 1.91
N VAL A 163 0.27 -24.19 2.53
CA VAL A 163 0.75 -23.99 3.92
C VAL A 163 -0.13 -24.69 4.95
N PHE A 164 -1.44 -24.72 4.73
CA PHE A 164 -2.38 -25.35 5.67
C PHE A 164 -2.60 -26.84 5.42
N GLY A 165 -2.26 -27.34 4.22
CA GLY A 165 -2.49 -28.74 3.85
C GLY A 165 -3.98 -29.09 3.72
N GLU A 166 -4.83 -28.11 3.42
CA GLU A 166 -6.29 -28.30 3.30
C GLU A 166 -6.88 -27.48 2.15
N THR A 167 -8.16 -27.71 1.84
CA THR A 167 -8.89 -26.95 0.83
C THR A 167 -9.09 -25.48 1.23
N VAL A 168 -8.79 -24.57 0.30
CA VAL A 168 -9.09 -23.13 0.41
C VAL A 168 -10.05 -22.72 -0.70
N TYR A 169 -10.99 -21.82 -0.38
CA TYR A 169 -11.91 -21.27 -1.37
C TYR A 169 -11.46 -19.88 -1.83
N SER A 170 -11.51 -19.56 -3.11
CA SER A 170 -11.37 -18.18 -3.59
C SER A 170 -12.67 -17.70 -4.19
N VAL A 171 -13.06 -16.46 -3.91
CA VAL A 171 -14.33 -15.94 -4.40
C VAL A 171 -14.25 -14.45 -4.68
N GLU A 172 -14.76 -14.08 -5.85
CA GLU A 172 -14.94 -12.68 -6.23
C GLU A 172 -16.19 -12.11 -5.53
N PHE A 173 -16.04 -10.98 -4.85
CA PHE A 173 -17.10 -10.39 -4.03
C PHE A 173 -17.17 -8.87 -4.23
N HIS A 174 -18.24 -8.42 -4.87
CA HIS A 174 -18.53 -7.00 -5.13
C HIS A 174 -19.71 -6.53 -4.28
N SER A 175 -19.66 -5.28 -3.80
CA SER A 175 -20.73 -4.70 -2.97
C SER A 175 -22.06 -4.49 -3.70
N CYS A 176 -22.04 -4.42 -5.03
CA CYS A 176 -23.21 -4.20 -5.87
C CYS A 176 -23.79 -5.48 -6.49
N ASP A 177 -23.26 -6.65 -6.15
CA ASP A 177 -23.81 -7.92 -6.65
C ASP A 177 -25.20 -8.14 -6.05
N SER A 178 -26.22 -8.34 -6.90
CA SER A 178 -27.60 -8.61 -6.47
C SER A 178 -27.77 -9.99 -5.82
N ASP A 179 -26.92 -10.94 -6.21
CA ASP A 179 -26.82 -12.30 -5.65
C ASP A 179 -25.34 -12.63 -5.37
N PRO A 180 -24.76 -12.03 -4.31
CA PRO A 180 -23.34 -12.20 -4.03
C PRO A 180 -23.03 -13.63 -3.59
N PRO A 181 -21.89 -14.21 -4.01
CA PRO A 181 -21.45 -15.54 -3.59
C PRO A 181 -20.89 -15.57 -2.16
N VAL A 182 -20.96 -14.44 -1.44
CA VAL A 182 -20.52 -14.28 -0.05
C VAL A 182 -21.64 -13.63 0.75
N LYS A 183 -21.89 -14.13 1.96
CA LYS A 183 -22.83 -13.52 2.90
C LYS A 183 -22.31 -13.61 4.33
N PHE A 184 -22.83 -12.75 5.19
CA PHE A 184 -22.58 -12.80 6.62
C PHE A 184 -23.88 -13.13 7.36
N ILE A 185 -23.85 -14.17 8.20
CA ILE A 185 -24.94 -14.55 9.10
C ILE A 185 -24.34 -14.64 10.50
N ASP A 186 -24.91 -13.92 11.47
CA ASP A 186 -24.43 -13.87 12.85
C ASP A 186 -22.93 -13.56 13.00
N GLN A 187 -22.43 -12.67 12.13
CA GLN A 187 -21.02 -12.25 12.00
C GLN A 187 -20.07 -13.35 11.50
N ILE A 188 -20.58 -14.47 10.99
CA ILE A 188 -19.80 -15.52 10.32
C ILE A 188 -19.91 -15.34 8.81
N MET A 189 -18.76 -15.34 8.13
CA MET A 189 -18.71 -15.33 6.67
C MET A 189 -19.07 -16.71 6.12
N PHE A 190 -19.91 -16.75 5.09
CA PHE A 190 -20.19 -17.93 4.29
C PHE A 190 -19.87 -17.66 2.83
N VAL A 191 -19.31 -18.66 2.14
CA VAL A 191 -19.10 -18.65 0.69
C VAL A 191 -19.97 -19.71 0.02
N ARG A 192 -20.45 -19.43 -1.19
CA ARG A 192 -21.26 -20.38 -1.97
C ARG A 192 -20.38 -21.19 -2.91
N ASP A 193 -20.37 -22.51 -2.77
CA ASP A 193 -19.64 -23.41 -3.66
C ASP A 193 -20.39 -23.67 -4.98
N SER A 194 -19.76 -24.40 -5.91
CA SER A 194 -20.35 -24.76 -7.21
C SER A 194 -21.61 -25.64 -7.13
N ASN A 195 -21.87 -26.28 -5.98
CA ASN A 195 -23.09 -27.05 -5.71
C ASN A 195 -24.17 -26.19 -5.04
N SER A 196 -24.00 -24.86 -5.01
CA SER A 196 -24.88 -23.91 -4.33
C SER A 196 -24.98 -24.09 -2.81
N LYS A 197 -24.03 -24.80 -2.19
CA LYS A 197 -23.95 -24.98 -0.75
C LYS A 197 -23.21 -23.80 -0.12
N TRP A 198 -23.76 -23.30 0.99
CA TRP A 198 -23.11 -22.26 1.80
C TRP A 198 -22.16 -22.88 2.82
N LEU A 199 -20.89 -22.53 2.71
CA LEU A 199 -19.81 -23.07 3.53
C LEU A 199 -19.35 -22.01 4.54
N PRO A 200 -19.33 -22.32 5.85
CA PRO A 200 -18.86 -21.38 6.86
C PRO A 200 -17.34 -21.20 6.75
N ILE A 201 -16.86 -19.97 6.88
CA ILE A 201 -15.44 -19.64 6.82
C ILE A 201 -14.93 -19.31 8.23
N ARG A 202 -13.88 -20.00 8.66
CA ARG A 202 -13.23 -19.75 9.96
C ARG A 202 -12.17 -18.65 9.88
N ALA A 203 -11.45 -18.57 8.77
CA ALA A 203 -10.51 -17.49 8.51
C ALA A 203 -10.43 -17.13 7.02
N ALA A 204 -10.29 -15.84 6.71
CA ALA A 204 -10.22 -15.33 5.36
C ALA A 204 -9.09 -14.31 5.17
N PHE A 205 -8.33 -14.44 4.08
CA PHE A 205 -7.54 -13.34 3.55
C PHE A 205 -8.43 -12.47 2.67
N ARG A 206 -8.44 -11.16 2.93
CA ARG A 206 -9.34 -10.22 2.28
C ARG A 206 -8.58 -9.23 1.41
N TYR A 207 -8.93 -9.23 0.13
CA TYR A 207 -8.51 -8.24 -0.87
C TYR A 207 -9.73 -7.54 -1.48
N ILE A 208 -10.55 -6.91 -0.65
CA ILE A 208 -11.70 -6.11 -1.12
C ILE A 208 -11.33 -4.65 -0.96
N THR A 209 -11.31 -3.95 -2.09
CA THR A 209 -10.69 -2.64 -2.23
C THR A 209 -11.69 -1.50 -2.42
N GLN A 210 -12.85 -1.79 -2.97
CA GLN A 210 -13.89 -0.82 -3.29
C GLN A 210 -14.95 -0.84 -2.19
N THR A 211 -14.95 0.18 -1.33
CA THR A 211 -15.96 0.36 -0.26
C THR A 211 -16.24 -0.91 0.56
N PRO A 212 -15.21 -1.61 1.10
CA PRO A 212 -15.38 -2.93 1.72
C PRO A 212 -16.29 -2.94 2.96
N TRP A 213 -16.50 -1.78 3.60
CA TRP A 213 -17.42 -1.61 4.71
C TRP A 213 -18.91 -1.71 4.33
N LEU A 214 -19.25 -1.69 3.04
CA LEU A 214 -20.61 -1.93 2.57
C LEU A 214 -20.99 -3.42 2.57
N CYS A 215 -20.00 -4.31 2.52
CA CYS A 215 -20.22 -5.74 2.33
C CYS A 215 -19.62 -6.63 3.43
N ILE A 216 -18.68 -6.12 4.23
CA ILE A 216 -18.07 -6.83 5.34
C ILE A 216 -18.32 -6.06 6.64
N PRO A 217 -18.83 -6.72 7.70
CA PRO A 217 -19.06 -6.07 8.98
C PRO A 217 -17.75 -5.65 9.65
N VAL A 218 -17.80 -4.57 10.44
CA VAL A 218 -16.64 -4.07 11.19
C VAL A 218 -16.13 -5.12 12.19
N GLN A 219 -17.06 -5.85 12.81
CA GLN A 219 -16.78 -6.97 13.70
C GLN A 219 -17.21 -8.28 13.03
N SER A 220 -16.38 -9.31 13.16
CA SER A 220 -16.58 -10.60 12.51
C SER A 220 -16.12 -11.71 13.46
N LYS A 221 -16.90 -12.79 13.54
CA LYS A 221 -16.49 -14.04 14.19
C LYS A 221 -15.54 -14.85 13.30
N THR A 222 -15.67 -14.71 11.98
CA THR A 222 -14.62 -15.18 11.05
C THR A 222 -13.38 -14.31 11.23
N LEU A 223 -12.20 -14.92 11.38
CA LEU A 223 -10.93 -14.19 11.40
C LEU A 223 -10.64 -13.61 10.01
N ILE A 224 -10.61 -12.29 9.86
CA ILE A 224 -10.35 -11.63 8.57
C ILE A 224 -9.06 -10.82 8.65
N ILE A 225 -8.13 -11.05 7.71
CA ILE A 225 -6.90 -10.28 7.59
C ILE A 225 -6.91 -9.45 6.30
N ASN A 226 -6.78 -8.12 6.36
CA ASN A 226 -6.95 -7.26 7.54
C ASN A 226 -8.45 -7.00 7.83
N PRO A 227 -8.87 -6.78 9.09
CA PRO A 227 -10.25 -6.45 9.42
C PRO A 227 -10.66 -5.08 8.88
N ILE A 228 -11.96 -4.84 8.76
CA ILE A 228 -12.50 -3.59 8.17
C ILE A 228 -12.13 -2.35 8.98
N ILE A 229 -12.01 -2.47 10.30
CA ILE A 229 -11.56 -1.36 11.14
C ILE A 229 -10.20 -0.80 10.69
N ALA A 230 -9.29 -1.63 10.20
CA ALA A 230 -7.98 -1.19 9.75
C ALA A 230 -8.08 -0.32 8.48
N CYS A 231 -9.10 -0.55 7.63
CA CYS A 231 -9.41 0.34 6.52
C CYS A 231 -9.91 1.70 7.02
N LEU A 232 -10.86 1.68 7.97
CA LEU A 232 -11.51 2.88 8.51
C LEU A 232 -10.52 3.75 9.31
N ALA A 233 -9.58 3.13 10.01
CA ALA A 233 -8.54 3.77 10.82
C ALA A 233 -7.39 4.40 10.01
N GLY A 234 -7.47 4.39 8.68
CA GLY A 234 -6.49 5.05 7.81
C GLY A 234 -5.95 4.17 6.70
N GLY A 235 -6.06 2.84 6.80
CA GLY A 235 -5.54 1.93 5.78
C GLY A 235 -6.24 2.01 4.42
N ARG A 236 -7.39 2.70 4.33
CA ARG A 236 -8.05 3.09 3.07
C ARG A 236 -8.73 4.46 3.14
N ASN A 237 -8.44 5.25 4.17
CA ASN A 237 -9.03 6.58 4.38
C ASN A 237 -7.91 7.59 4.60
N LYS A 238 -7.60 8.37 3.57
CA LYS A 238 -6.47 9.31 3.58
C LYS A 238 -6.59 10.40 4.66
N ASN A 239 -7.82 10.84 4.98
CA ASN A 239 -8.04 11.82 6.06
C ASN A 239 -7.70 11.23 7.43
N ILE A 240 -8.11 9.98 7.68
CA ILE A 240 -7.85 9.32 8.95
C ILE A 240 -6.39 8.85 9.03
N ALA A 241 -5.77 8.48 7.91
CA ALA A 241 -4.35 8.16 7.85
C ALA A 241 -3.49 9.36 8.28
N ASP A 242 -3.72 10.54 7.71
CA ASP A 242 -2.98 11.74 8.10
C ASP A 242 -3.23 12.12 9.57
N TYR A 243 -4.45 11.91 10.09
CA TYR A 243 -4.70 12.04 11.53
C TYR A 243 -3.85 11.07 12.36
N ALA A 244 -3.84 9.78 12.02
CA ALA A 244 -3.04 8.77 12.71
C ALA A 244 -1.55 9.13 12.70
N TYR A 245 -1.04 9.61 11.57
CA TYR A 245 0.36 10.04 11.45
C TYR A 245 0.66 11.27 12.31
N GLN A 246 -0.26 12.23 12.40
CA GLN A 246 -0.10 13.40 13.26
C GLN A 246 -0.07 13.04 14.75
N VAL A 247 -0.97 12.14 15.19
CA VAL A 247 -0.99 11.62 16.57
C VAL A 247 0.32 10.90 16.88
N PHE A 248 0.73 9.98 16.01
CA PHE A 248 2.00 9.27 16.14
C PHE A 248 3.19 10.24 16.24
N ASN A 249 3.30 11.19 15.31
CA ASN A 249 4.42 12.14 15.28
C ASN A 249 4.50 12.98 16.55
N LYS A 250 3.35 13.38 17.12
CA LYS A 250 3.33 14.14 18.38
C LYS A 250 3.81 13.29 19.56
N GLU A 251 3.42 12.02 19.61
CA GLU A 251 3.82 11.10 20.67
C GLU A 251 5.30 10.72 20.59
N TYR A 252 5.82 10.54 19.38
CA TYR A 252 7.16 10.01 19.14
C TYR A 252 8.24 11.07 18.83
N GLU A 253 7.87 12.35 18.79
CA GLU A 253 8.82 13.47 18.63
C GLU A 253 9.97 13.46 19.64
N PRO A 254 9.76 13.22 20.97
CA PRO A 254 10.86 13.16 21.94
C PRO A 254 11.86 12.03 21.69
N PHE A 255 11.51 11.05 20.85
CA PHE A 255 12.35 9.91 20.49
C PHE A 255 13.03 10.08 19.13
N GLY A 256 12.91 11.25 18.49
CA GLY A 256 13.48 11.51 17.17
C GLY A 256 12.84 10.70 16.04
N LEU A 257 11.63 10.17 16.25
CA LEU A 257 10.93 9.32 15.29
C LEU A 257 9.77 10.10 14.66
N ARG A 258 9.70 10.08 13.33
CA ARG A 258 8.69 10.84 12.59
C ARG A 258 8.32 10.16 11.27
N ILE A 259 7.01 10.04 11.05
CA ILE A 259 6.40 9.75 9.76
C ILE A 259 6.46 11.04 8.93
N ARG A 260 7.19 10.98 7.82
CA ARG A 260 7.38 12.11 6.92
C ARG A 260 6.37 12.03 5.79
N THR A 261 5.48 13.01 5.75
CA THR A 261 4.48 13.19 4.68
C THR A 261 4.60 14.62 4.16
N PRO A 262 4.24 14.89 2.89
CA PRO A 262 4.09 16.26 2.41
C PRO A 262 3.05 17.01 3.26
N HIS A 263 3.12 18.34 3.25
CA HIS A 263 2.13 19.16 3.96
C HIS A 263 0.72 18.80 3.49
N THR A 264 -0.20 18.54 4.43
CA THR A 264 -1.51 17.94 4.15
C THR A 264 -2.59 18.65 4.96
N ILE A 265 -3.67 19.04 4.28
CA ILE A 265 -4.85 19.72 4.81
C ILE A 265 -6.04 18.78 4.64
N ARG A 266 -6.63 18.36 5.76
CA ARG A 266 -7.74 17.40 5.83
C ARG A 266 -9.10 18.08 5.78
N ASN A 267 -10.14 17.32 5.48
CA ASN A 267 -11.55 17.73 5.57
C ASN A 267 -11.90 18.99 4.74
N VAL A 268 -11.31 19.10 3.56
CA VAL A 268 -11.47 20.28 2.68
C VAL A 268 -12.76 20.15 1.87
N LEU A 269 -13.59 21.19 1.85
CA LEU A 269 -14.74 21.27 0.95
C LEU A 269 -14.27 21.60 -0.47
N LYS A 270 -14.98 21.09 -1.48
CA LYS A 270 -14.59 21.31 -2.88
C LYS A 270 -14.47 22.80 -3.24
N SER A 271 -15.39 23.61 -2.71
CA SER A 271 -15.41 25.07 -2.89
C SER A 271 -14.14 25.78 -2.38
N ASP A 272 -13.44 25.22 -1.41
CA ASP A 272 -12.28 25.85 -0.77
C ASP A 272 -10.96 25.50 -1.48
N ILE A 273 -10.98 24.49 -2.36
CA ILE A 273 -9.78 23.96 -3.02
C ILE A 273 -9.02 25.02 -3.83
N PRO A 274 -9.67 25.88 -4.65
CA PRO A 274 -8.94 26.90 -5.42
C PRO A 274 -8.11 27.84 -4.54
N ARG A 275 -8.67 28.30 -3.42
CA ARG A 275 -7.97 29.17 -2.46
C ARG A 275 -6.80 28.44 -1.80
N LEU A 276 -6.95 27.16 -1.47
CA LEU A 276 -5.87 26.37 -0.88
C LEU A 276 -4.72 26.14 -1.86
N ILE A 277 -5.01 25.88 -3.14
CA ILE A 277 -3.99 25.75 -4.19
C ILE A 277 -3.15 27.03 -4.27
N GLU A 278 -3.79 28.20 -4.26
CA GLU A 278 -3.09 29.49 -4.24
C GLU A 278 -2.18 29.61 -3.01
N SER A 279 -2.68 29.26 -1.82
CA SER A 279 -1.88 29.28 -0.58
C SER A 279 -0.68 28.33 -0.57
N LEU A 280 -0.70 27.28 -1.41
CA LEU A 280 0.39 26.30 -1.55
C LEU A 280 1.40 26.68 -2.65
N GLY A 281 1.26 27.87 -3.24
CA GLY A 281 2.12 28.37 -4.31
C GLY A 281 1.63 27.99 -5.71
N GLY A 282 0.33 27.77 -5.87
CA GLY A 282 -0.32 27.53 -7.16
C GLY A 282 -0.39 26.07 -7.59
N HIS A 283 0.27 25.15 -6.86
CA HIS A 283 0.25 23.72 -7.17
C HIS A 283 -0.17 22.87 -5.98
N ALA A 284 -0.95 21.83 -6.22
CA ALA A 284 -1.35 20.89 -5.17
C ALA A 284 -1.69 19.50 -5.73
N VAL A 285 -1.81 18.54 -4.82
CA VAL A 285 -2.47 17.26 -5.07
C VAL A 285 -3.76 17.22 -4.29
N VAL A 286 -4.88 17.08 -4.99
CA VAL A 286 -6.20 16.87 -4.39
C VAL A 286 -6.50 15.37 -4.43
N LYS A 287 -6.93 14.80 -3.30
CA LYS A 287 -7.31 13.39 -3.22
C LYS A 287 -8.70 13.20 -2.63
N VAL A 288 -9.43 12.26 -3.19
CA VAL A 288 -10.67 11.73 -2.62
C VAL A 288 -10.30 10.75 -1.49
N PRO A 289 -10.75 10.97 -0.24
CA PRO A 289 -10.23 10.24 0.93
C PRO A 289 -10.37 8.72 0.87
N TYR A 290 -11.47 8.23 0.30
CA TYR A 290 -11.83 6.80 0.24
C TYR A 290 -11.43 6.11 -1.07
N SER A 291 -10.96 6.89 -2.05
CA SER A 291 -10.60 6.35 -3.36
C SER A 291 -9.22 5.69 -3.32
N ASN A 292 -8.98 4.75 -4.24
CA ASN A 292 -7.79 3.90 -4.26
C ASN A 292 -7.31 3.62 -5.68
N ALA A 293 -6.12 3.02 -5.81
CA ALA A 293 -5.50 2.64 -7.09
C ALA A 293 -5.36 3.83 -8.07
N GLY A 294 -4.98 4.99 -7.56
CA GLY A 294 -4.79 6.21 -8.35
C GLY A 294 -6.06 6.91 -8.79
N GLN A 295 -7.23 6.30 -8.59
CA GLN A 295 -8.50 6.97 -8.85
C GLN A 295 -8.72 8.05 -7.80
N GLY A 296 -9.28 9.18 -8.23
CA GLY A 296 -9.57 10.29 -7.32
C GLY A 296 -8.31 10.93 -6.72
N VAL A 297 -7.19 10.89 -7.45
CA VAL A 297 -5.99 11.69 -7.18
C VAL A 297 -5.82 12.64 -8.36
N PHE A 298 -5.72 13.93 -8.07
CA PHE A 298 -5.63 14.98 -9.08
C PHE A 298 -4.42 15.85 -8.76
N THR A 299 -3.44 15.83 -9.64
CA THR A 299 -2.34 16.80 -9.64
C THR A 299 -2.85 18.07 -10.32
N ILE A 300 -2.64 19.21 -9.68
CA ILE A 300 -3.06 20.51 -10.21
C ILE A 300 -1.82 21.39 -10.24
N THR A 301 -1.45 21.77 -11.46
CA THR A 301 -0.28 22.59 -11.77
C THR A 301 -0.62 23.78 -12.68
N ASN A 302 -1.78 23.75 -13.32
CA ASN A 302 -2.28 24.83 -14.16
C ASN A 302 -3.80 25.07 -13.95
N LYS A 303 -4.31 26.14 -14.59
CA LYS A 303 -5.71 26.55 -14.47
C LYS A 303 -6.66 25.52 -15.07
N GLN A 304 -6.28 24.91 -16.19
CA GLN A 304 -7.11 23.93 -16.90
C GLN A 304 -7.37 22.69 -16.04
N GLU A 305 -6.34 22.15 -15.38
CA GLU A 305 -6.48 21.02 -14.44
C GLU A 305 -7.40 21.37 -13.26
N SER A 306 -7.26 22.58 -12.72
CA SER A 306 -8.12 23.09 -11.65
C SER A 306 -9.58 23.19 -12.09
N GLU A 307 -9.86 23.82 -13.24
CA GLU A 307 -11.21 23.96 -13.79
C GLU A 307 -11.83 22.60 -14.11
N LYS A 308 -11.06 21.69 -14.73
CA LYS A 308 -11.49 20.32 -15.03
C LYS A 308 -11.88 19.58 -13.75
N PHE A 309 -11.09 19.68 -12.69
CA PHE A 309 -11.42 19.09 -11.39
C PHE A 309 -12.69 19.70 -10.80
N MET A 310 -12.84 21.03 -10.84
CA MET A 310 -14.00 21.74 -10.30
C MET A 310 -15.31 21.36 -11.02
N GLN A 311 -15.25 21.01 -12.31
CA GLN A 311 -16.40 20.54 -13.08
C GLN A 311 -16.79 19.08 -12.83
N MET A 312 -15.94 18.28 -12.17
CA MET A 312 -16.26 16.87 -11.92
C MET A 312 -17.46 16.70 -10.98
N PRO A 313 -18.32 15.70 -11.17
CA PRO A 313 -19.40 15.39 -10.22
C PRO A 313 -18.85 15.13 -8.82
N GLU A 314 -19.56 15.67 -7.82
CA GLU A 314 -19.24 15.45 -6.41
C GLU A 314 -19.81 14.10 -5.94
N TYR A 315 -18.91 13.17 -5.62
CA TYR A 315 -19.28 11.88 -5.01
C TYR A 315 -19.01 11.84 -3.51
N TYR A 316 -18.17 12.76 -3.02
CA TYR A 316 -17.79 12.91 -1.61
C TYR A 316 -17.69 14.40 -1.28
N GLU A 317 -18.20 14.79 -0.11
CA GLU A 317 -18.21 16.19 0.32
C GLU A 317 -16.83 16.73 0.70
N LYS A 318 -15.94 15.84 1.18
CA LYS A 318 -14.65 16.21 1.75
C LYS A 318 -13.49 15.59 1.00
N TYR A 319 -12.48 16.41 0.76
CA TYR A 319 -11.23 16.09 0.12
C TYR A 319 -10.07 16.21 1.11
N ILE A 320 -8.91 15.74 0.67
CA ILE A 320 -7.62 16.04 1.28
C ILE A 320 -6.75 16.76 0.25
N VAL A 321 -6.15 17.87 0.64
CA VAL A 321 -5.27 18.67 -0.21
C VAL A 321 -3.86 18.55 0.33
N GLN A 322 -2.91 18.19 -0.51
CA GLN A 322 -1.53 17.93 -0.14
C GLN A 322 -0.58 18.76 -1.01
N SER A 323 0.52 19.24 -0.44
CA SER A 323 1.60 19.88 -1.21
C SER A 323 2.07 18.94 -2.31
N LEU A 324 2.19 19.48 -3.53
CA LEU A 324 2.70 18.75 -4.67
C LEU A 324 4.21 18.48 -4.49
N VAL A 325 4.60 17.22 -4.65
CA VAL A 325 6.01 16.83 -4.78
C VAL A 325 6.30 16.84 -6.28
N GLY A 326 7.06 17.81 -6.74
CA GLY A 326 7.36 18.03 -8.15
C GLY A 326 8.84 18.28 -8.38
N SER A 327 9.18 18.88 -9.53
CA SER A 327 10.52 19.41 -9.75
C SER A 327 10.79 20.58 -8.80
N SER A 328 12.02 20.70 -8.29
CA SER A 328 12.46 21.86 -7.51
C SER A 328 12.43 23.17 -8.31
N LYS A 329 12.40 23.08 -9.65
CA LYS A 329 12.29 24.24 -10.55
C LYS A 329 10.86 24.73 -10.73
N TRP A 330 9.85 23.98 -10.28
CA TRP A 330 8.44 24.37 -10.40
C TRP A 330 7.98 25.32 -9.29
N ILE A 331 8.84 25.68 -8.35
CA ILE A 331 8.50 26.67 -7.33
C ILE A 331 8.28 28.02 -8.00
N ARG A 332 7.04 28.53 -7.94
CA ARG A 332 6.67 29.84 -8.49
C ARG A 332 6.51 30.88 -7.37
N GLY A 333 6.87 32.13 -7.68
CA GLY A 333 6.53 33.32 -6.89
C GLY A 333 7.14 33.40 -5.49
N ASN A 334 6.50 34.18 -4.60
CA ASN A 334 6.91 34.38 -3.21
C ASN A 334 6.41 33.25 -2.28
N LYS A 335 6.37 31.98 -2.74
CA LYS A 335 5.92 30.86 -1.90
C LYS A 335 6.79 30.79 -0.64
N VAL A 336 6.16 30.92 0.53
CA VAL A 336 6.84 30.68 1.80
C VAL A 336 7.08 29.19 1.92
N LEU A 337 8.35 28.79 1.84
CA LEU A 337 8.75 27.39 1.94
C LEU A 337 8.37 26.83 3.32
N ASN A 338 7.74 25.67 3.32
CA ASN A 338 7.42 24.89 4.50
C ASN A 338 8.44 23.76 4.67
N THR A 339 8.75 23.38 5.91
CA THR A 339 9.59 22.19 6.24
C THR A 339 9.08 20.87 5.68
N LYS A 340 7.86 20.84 5.13
CA LYS A 340 7.23 19.70 4.46
C LYS A 340 7.07 19.91 2.95
N ASP A 341 7.78 20.86 2.35
CA ASP A 341 7.92 20.96 0.90
C ASP A 341 9.06 20.05 0.44
N TYR A 342 8.74 19.14 -0.48
CA TYR A 342 9.64 18.11 -0.98
C TYR A 342 9.69 18.14 -2.50
N TYR A 343 10.83 17.72 -3.05
CA TYR A 343 11.08 17.70 -4.49
C TYR A 343 11.56 16.33 -4.94
N HIS A 344 11.08 15.87 -6.08
CA HIS A 344 11.52 14.61 -6.65
C HIS A 344 13.01 14.66 -7.00
N ILE A 345 13.74 13.61 -6.58
CA ILE A 345 15.10 13.35 -7.09
C ILE A 345 15.03 12.74 -8.50
N GLY A 346 13.97 11.95 -8.75
CA GLY A 346 13.78 11.23 -10.00
C GLY A 346 14.71 10.02 -10.14
N MET A 347 14.45 9.23 -11.17
CA MET A 347 15.25 8.08 -11.56
C MET A 347 16.60 8.52 -12.14
N ARG A 348 17.60 7.63 -12.14
CA ARG A 348 18.86 7.90 -12.81
C ARG A 348 18.60 8.12 -14.32
N PRO A 349 19.23 9.13 -14.94
CA PRO A 349 19.01 9.41 -16.36
C PRO A 349 19.41 8.20 -17.23
N ILE A 350 18.54 7.82 -18.16
CA ILE A 350 18.82 6.79 -19.17
C ILE A 350 19.02 7.48 -20.52
N ASN A 351 20.00 7.04 -21.32
CA ASN A 351 20.31 7.28 -22.76
C ASN A 351 20.09 8.70 -23.37
N ARG A 352 19.00 9.39 -23.07
CA ARG A 352 18.58 10.72 -23.54
C ARG A 352 18.62 11.82 -22.47
N LYS A 353 19.22 11.56 -21.29
CA LYS A 353 19.22 12.46 -20.13
C LYS A 353 17.81 12.74 -19.55
N GLU A 354 16.84 11.88 -19.87
CA GLU A 354 15.48 11.97 -19.33
C GLU A 354 15.46 11.44 -17.89
N ILE A 355 14.90 12.23 -16.97
CA ILE A 355 14.69 11.87 -15.57
C ILE A 355 13.21 11.60 -15.41
N PHE A 356 12.83 10.41 -14.96
CA PHE A 356 11.42 10.08 -14.71
C PHE A 356 11.12 10.17 -13.21
N VAL A 357 9.90 10.55 -12.87
CA VAL A 357 9.39 10.31 -11.52
C VAL A 357 9.16 8.81 -11.34
N ALA A 358 9.58 8.29 -10.19
CA ALA A 358 9.20 6.98 -9.73
C ALA A 358 8.82 7.03 -8.26
N ASP A 359 7.90 6.14 -7.90
CA ASP A 359 7.68 5.77 -6.51
C ASP A 359 8.23 4.38 -6.22
N LEU A 360 8.32 4.09 -4.94
CA LEU A 360 8.61 2.77 -4.40
C LEU A 360 7.39 2.29 -3.61
N ARG A 361 6.86 1.13 -3.95
CA ARG A 361 5.91 0.44 -3.06
C ARG A 361 6.63 -0.59 -2.23
N MET A 362 6.49 -0.47 -0.91
CA MET A 362 7.02 -1.43 0.05
C MET A 362 5.88 -2.07 0.84
N GLN A 363 5.78 -3.39 0.76
CA GLN A 363 4.91 -4.19 1.62
C GLN A 363 5.65 -4.62 2.87
N VAL A 364 5.00 -4.48 4.02
CA VAL A 364 5.46 -5.03 5.30
C VAL A 364 4.37 -5.90 5.91
N CYS A 365 4.80 -6.95 6.61
CA CYS A 365 3.88 -7.81 7.35
C CYS A 365 4.31 -8.00 8.80
N GLY A 366 3.34 -8.28 9.66
CA GLY A 366 3.55 -8.61 11.07
C GLY A 366 3.81 -10.10 11.26
N THR A 367 4.92 -10.44 11.91
CA THR A 367 5.34 -11.82 12.21
C THR A 367 5.47 -12.02 13.72
N GLU A 368 5.87 -13.22 14.16
CA GLU A 368 6.14 -13.49 15.58
C GLU A 368 7.28 -12.67 16.17
N ILE A 369 8.22 -12.22 15.32
CA ILE A 369 9.38 -11.40 15.72
C ILE A 369 9.20 -9.90 15.39
N GLY A 370 7.98 -9.48 15.05
CA GLY A 370 7.66 -8.11 14.65
C GLY A 370 7.52 -7.94 13.14
N PHE A 371 7.79 -6.74 12.63
CA PHE A 371 7.68 -6.41 11.21
C PHE A 371 8.77 -7.09 10.38
N GLN A 372 8.43 -7.42 9.13
CA GLN A 372 9.36 -7.80 8.09
C GLN A 372 8.95 -7.19 6.73
N PRO A 373 9.91 -6.78 5.89
CA PRO A 373 9.62 -6.42 4.50
C PRO A 373 9.24 -7.67 3.70
N LEU A 374 8.22 -7.56 2.85
CA LEU A 374 7.66 -8.69 2.11
C LEU A 374 7.82 -8.57 0.59
N ALA A 375 7.50 -7.42 0.01
CA ALA A 375 7.69 -7.14 -1.41
C ALA A 375 8.04 -5.67 -1.63
N ILE A 376 8.87 -5.43 -2.63
CA ILE A 376 9.35 -4.10 -2.98
C ILE A 376 9.35 -4.01 -4.50
N TYR A 377 8.75 -2.96 -5.05
CA TYR A 377 8.81 -2.69 -6.49
C TYR A 377 8.61 -1.20 -6.74
N GLY A 378 9.18 -0.69 -7.82
CA GLY A 378 9.02 0.70 -8.24
C GLY A 378 7.96 0.83 -9.32
N ARG A 379 7.42 2.04 -9.46
CA ARG A 379 6.54 2.40 -10.58
C ARG A 379 6.96 3.73 -11.15
N ARG A 380 7.14 3.79 -12.46
CA ARG A 380 7.59 4.97 -13.19
C ARG A 380 6.39 5.76 -13.74
N ALA A 381 6.49 7.08 -13.79
CA ALA A 381 5.55 7.92 -14.52
C ALA A 381 5.59 7.66 -16.05
N ALA A 382 4.60 8.16 -16.78
CA ALA A 382 4.49 7.92 -18.22
C ALA A 382 5.48 8.77 -19.02
N VAL A 383 5.70 10.02 -18.61
CA VAL A 383 6.61 10.94 -19.28
C VAL A 383 7.71 11.46 -18.32
N PRO A 384 8.85 11.94 -18.85
CA PRO A 384 9.92 12.50 -18.03
C PRO A 384 9.47 13.73 -17.22
N LEU A 385 10.14 13.94 -16.09
CA LEU A 385 10.02 15.14 -15.27
C LEU A 385 10.63 16.34 -16.01
N SER A 386 9.79 17.26 -16.47
CA SER A 386 10.22 18.50 -17.10
C SER A 386 10.70 19.52 -16.07
N ASP A 387 11.65 20.37 -16.48
CA ASP A 387 12.09 21.53 -15.70
C ASP A 387 11.04 22.66 -15.69
N GLN A 388 10.20 22.73 -16.72
CA GLN A 388 9.20 23.76 -16.92
C GLN A 388 7.81 23.13 -17.05
N LEU A 389 6.81 23.81 -16.48
CA LEU A 389 5.41 23.46 -16.64
C LEU A 389 4.82 24.32 -17.76
N GLY A 390 4.32 23.69 -18.81
CA GLY A 390 3.48 24.28 -19.83
C GLY A 390 2.08 24.61 -19.31
N GLU A 391 1.37 25.49 -20.01
CA GLU A 391 0.01 25.89 -19.64
C GLU A 391 -1.02 24.77 -19.85
N ASP A 392 -0.76 23.87 -20.80
CA ASP A 392 -1.62 22.75 -21.20
C ASP A 392 -1.01 21.38 -20.83
N ASP A 393 0.05 21.35 -20.01
CA ASP A 393 0.69 20.09 -19.60
C ASP A 393 -0.27 19.24 -18.75
N ASP A 394 -0.34 17.94 -19.05
CA ASP A 394 -0.98 16.96 -18.17
C ASP A 394 0.01 16.53 -17.09
N SER A 395 -0.09 17.15 -15.91
CA SER A 395 0.82 16.88 -14.80
C SER A 395 0.70 15.45 -14.26
N TRP A 396 -0.43 14.78 -14.50
CA TRP A 396 -0.61 13.39 -14.11
C TRP A 396 0.26 12.45 -14.94
N LEU A 397 0.53 12.76 -16.21
CA LEU A 397 1.46 11.95 -17.00
C LEU A 397 2.90 12.02 -16.45
N VAL A 398 3.26 13.16 -15.86
CA VAL A 398 4.61 13.45 -15.33
C VAL A 398 4.80 12.88 -13.92
N LEU A 399 3.77 12.97 -13.07
CA LEU A 399 3.85 12.63 -11.65
C LEU A 399 3.13 11.32 -11.28
N GLY A 400 2.16 10.91 -12.09
CA GLY A 400 1.31 9.75 -11.84
C GLY A 400 2.01 8.43 -12.12
N THR A 401 2.27 7.67 -11.07
CA THR A 401 3.00 6.38 -11.12
C THR A 401 2.07 5.17 -11.09
N ASN A 402 0.76 5.34 -10.95
CA ASN A 402 -0.19 4.23 -10.86
C ASN A 402 -0.24 3.42 -12.16
N LEU A 403 -0.14 2.09 -12.07
CA LEU A 403 -0.11 1.21 -13.24
C LEU A 403 -1.49 0.85 -13.78
N SER A 404 -2.56 1.08 -12.99
CA SER A 404 -3.93 0.76 -13.41
C SER A 404 -4.51 1.88 -14.24
N CYS A 405 -4.90 1.58 -15.48
CA CYS A 405 -5.64 2.48 -16.37
C CYS A 405 -6.98 1.85 -16.77
N LYS A 406 -7.97 2.69 -17.10
CA LYS A 406 -9.18 2.23 -17.79
C LYS A 406 -8.96 2.37 -19.28
N ASP A 407 -9.28 1.34 -20.05
CA ASP A 407 -9.32 1.45 -21.51
C ASP A 407 -10.57 2.23 -21.98
N GLY A 408 -10.67 2.47 -23.29
CA GLY A 408 -11.79 3.18 -23.90
C GLY A 408 -13.17 2.52 -23.67
N ASP A 409 -13.18 1.23 -23.34
CA ASP A 409 -14.40 0.45 -23.04
C ASP A 409 -14.70 0.39 -21.53
N GLY A 410 -13.89 1.05 -20.70
CA GLY A 410 -14.04 1.09 -19.25
C GLY A 410 -13.51 -0.16 -18.52
N LYS A 411 -12.86 -1.10 -19.21
CA LYS A 411 -12.20 -2.26 -18.60
C LYS A 411 -10.84 -1.85 -18.04
N TRP A 412 -10.41 -2.57 -17.01
CA TRP A 412 -9.14 -2.33 -16.34
C TRP A 412 -7.97 -2.95 -17.11
N ARG A 413 -6.98 -2.14 -17.45
CA ARG A 413 -5.67 -2.58 -17.95
C ARG A 413 -4.57 -2.21 -16.95
N THR A 414 -3.49 -2.98 -16.95
CA THR A 414 -2.26 -2.67 -16.21
C THR A 414 -1.14 -2.35 -17.20
N GLU A 415 -0.43 -1.25 -16.99
CA GLU A 415 0.73 -0.84 -17.81
C GLU A 415 2.02 -1.43 -17.22
N THR A 416 2.31 -2.68 -17.54
CA THR A 416 3.48 -3.39 -17.00
C THR A 416 4.82 -2.82 -17.49
N ASP A 417 4.86 -2.12 -18.61
CA ASP A 417 6.07 -1.44 -19.12
C ASP A 417 6.60 -0.33 -18.20
N ARG A 418 5.76 0.17 -17.29
CA ARG A 418 6.14 1.18 -16.27
C ARG A 418 6.46 0.56 -14.91
N LEU A 419 6.33 -0.75 -14.78
CA LEU A 419 6.74 -1.49 -13.59
C LEU A 419 8.27 -1.56 -13.53
N VAL A 420 8.83 -1.14 -12.41
CA VAL A 420 10.27 -1.25 -12.14
C VAL A 420 10.49 -2.35 -11.11
N VAL A 421 10.77 -3.55 -11.58
CA VAL A 421 11.08 -4.72 -10.74
C VAL A 421 12.45 -4.57 -10.08
N MET A 422 12.65 -5.22 -8.93
CA MET A 422 13.88 -5.13 -8.13
C MET A 422 15.01 -6.05 -8.62
N ASP A 423 15.17 -6.15 -9.96
CA ASP A 423 16.34 -6.76 -10.59
C ASP A 423 17.50 -5.75 -10.64
N SER A 424 18.69 -6.20 -11.06
CA SER A 424 19.86 -5.31 -11.14
C SER A 424 19.63 -4.11 -12.07
N ASN A 425 18.83 -4.26 -13.14
CA ASN A 425 18.52 -3.16 -14.03
C ASN A 425 17.59 -2.12 -13.36
N GLY A 426 16.43 -2.56 -12.85
CA GLY A 426 15.47 -1.68 -12.20
C GLY A 426 16.06 -0.99 -10.96
N TRP A 427 16.84 -1.70 -10.15
CA TRP A 427 17.58 -1.13 -9.01
C TRP A 427 18.50 0.02 -9.44
N ASN A 428 19.32 -0.21 -10.47
CA ASN A 428 20.23 0.80 -11.00
C ASN A 428 19.49 2.00 -11.58
N GLN A 429 18.34 1.79 -12.23
CA GLN A 429 17.52 2.86 -12.78
C GLN A 429 16.85 3.71 -11.70
N LEU A 430 16.35 3.12 -10.61
CA LEU A 430 15.71 3.86 -9.52
C LEU A 430 16.70 4.80 -8.80
N GLY A 431 17.99 4.46 -8.81
CA GLY A 431 19.02 5.29 -8.18
C GLY A 431 18.96 5.29 -6.66
N LEU A 432 18.36 4.26 -6.08
CA LEU A 432 18.29 4.04 -4.63
C LEU A 432 19.55 3.37 -4.11
N THR A 433 19.74 3.47 -2.81
CA THR A 433 20.76 2.80 -2.02
C THR A 433 20.12 1.90 -0.97
N MET A 434 20.92 1.05 -0.32
CA MET A 434 20.44 0.23 0.80
C MET A 434 19.94 1.09 1.97
N ASP A 435 20.57 2.24 2.21
CA ASP A 435 20.15 3.18 3.24
C ASP A 435 18.77 3.78 2.93
N ASP A 436 18.44 4.00 1.64
CA ASP A 436 17.11 4.44 1.22
C ASP A 436 16.04 3.35 1.45
N LEU A 437 16.38 2.06 1.27
CA LEU A 437 15.46 0.96 1.63
C LEU A 437 15.25 0.86 3.14
N ILE A 438 16.31 1.05 3.93
CA ILE A 438 16.22 1.10 5.39
C ILE A 438 15.31 2.25 5.82
N ASP A 439 15.52 3.45 5.27
CA ASP A 439 14.71 4.63 5.54
C ASP A 439 13.24 4.41 5.16
N GLY A 440 13.00 3.85 3.97
CA GLY A 440 11.65 3.50 3.50
C GLY A 440 10.95 2.44 4.36
N TYR A 441 11.68 1.44 4.83
CA TYR A 441 11.13 0.41 5.72
C TYR A 441 10.77 0.96 7.09
N VAL A 442 11.61 1.82 7.66
CA VAL A 442 11.25 2.54 8.89
C VAL A 442 9.97 3.34 8.68
N GLN A 443 9.87 4.15 7.61
CA GLN A 443 8.63 4.88 7.30
C GLN A 443 7.41 3.96 7.17
N ALA A 444 7.56 2.79 6.53
CA ALA A 444 6.49 1.81 6.40
C ALA A 444 6.03 1.24 7.75
N VAL A 445 6.98 0.90 8.63
CA VAL A 445 6.71 0.39 9.99
C VAL A 445 6.00 1.46 10.83
N LEU A 446 6.51 2.69 10.85
CA LEU A 446 5.92 3.78 11.63
C LEU A 446 4.48 4.08 11.17
N ALA A 447 4.26 4.19 9.85
CA ALA A 447 2.94 4.44 9.29
C ALA A 447 1.94 3.32 9.57
N THR A 448 2.39 2.07 9.47
CA THR A 448 1.56 0.90 9.78
C THR A 448 1.21 0.87 11.25
N THR A 449 2.17 1.16 12.12
CA THR A 449 1.97 1.22 13.57
C THR A 449 0.97 2.32 13.95
N ALA A 450 1.09 3.52 13.37
CA ALA A 450 0.17 4.62 13.62
C ALA A 450 -1.29 4.24 13.31
N ILE A 451 -1.53 3.61 12.15
CA ILE A 451 -2.87 3.16 11.75
C ILE A 451 -3.35 2.01 12.64
N ASP A 452 -2.46 1.06 12.98
CA ASP A 452 -2.79 -0.07 13.85
C ASP A 452 -3.20 0.40 15.26
N CYS A 453 -2.44 1.32 15.86
CA CYS A 453 -2.76 1.93 17.16
C CYS A 453 -4.12 2.64 17.13
N LEU A 454 -4.39 3.44 16.09
CA LEU A 454 -5.68 4.09 15.95
C LEU A 454 -6.82 3.07 15.77
N ALA A 455 -6.60 2.01 14.99
CA ALA A 455 -7.59 0.95 14.82
C ALA A 455 -7.93 0.26 16.15
N GLN A 456 -6.93 0.01 17.00
CA GLN A 456 -7.13 -0.57 18.33
C GLN A 456 -7.93 0.37 19.24
N GLN A 457 -7.61 1.67 19.21
CA GLN A 457 -8.36 2.67 19.98
C GLN A 457 -9.84 2.71 19.57
N LEU A 458 -10.13 2.72 18.26
CA LEU A 458 -11.50 2.76 17.75
C LEU A 458 -12.31 1.49 18.07
N ILE A 459 -11.65 0.34 18.21
CA ILE A 459 -12.32 -0.90 18.66
C ILE A 459 -12.59 -0.90 20.17
N ASN A 460 -11.67 -0.35 20.96
CA ASN A 460 -11.73 -0.40 22.43
C ASN A 460 -12.58 0.72 23.06
N GLN A 461 -13.00 1.74 22.31
CA GLN A 461 -13.88 2.83 22.78
C GLN A 461 -15.36 2.41 22.91
N LYS A 462 -15.64 1.13 23.18
CA LYS A 462 -16.99 0.61 23.41
C LYS A 462 -17.23 0.35 24.90
#